data_AF-J2JA05-F1
#
_entry.id   AF-J2JA05-F1
#
_cell.length_a   1.000
_cell.length_b   1.000
_cell.length_c   1.000
_cell.angle_alpha   90.00
_cell.angle_beta   90.00
_cell.angle_gamma   90.00
#
_symmetry.space_group_name_H-M   'P 1'
#
loop_
_entity.id
_entity.type
_entity.pdbx_description
1 polymer ?
#
loop_
_entity_poly.entity_id
_entity_poly.type
_entity_poly.pdbx_seq_one_letter_code
_entity_poly.pdbx_strand_id
1 'polypeptide(L)'
;MKKIVIIFILAIGFISCTADGQTETTNSDLTGKWNWVSTDGGIAANIHKTPASTGNTLQLSLMKNYTYTITQNGAVVTSGKYELVSKKSIYSGEMERFIQFTDTEGEQSQNIVINGIIKIYETNHMSISDNNPDGVGSKFVKAE
;
A
#
# COMPACT_ATOMS: atom_id res chain seq x y z
N MET A 1 -47.92 -53.18 -19.15
CA MET A 1 -46.94 -52.63 -18.17
C MET A 1 -45.54 -52.94 -18.68
N LYS A 2 -44.88 -51.99 -19.36
CA LYS A 2 -43.50 -52.15 -19.85
C LYS A 2 -42.58 -51.29 -18.98
N LYS A 3 -41.64 -51.95 -18.29
CA LYS A 3 -40.62 -51.33 -17.45
C LYS A 3 -39.56 -50.74 -18.37
N ILE A 4 -39.34 -49.43 -18.31
CA ILE A 4 -38.20 -48.77 -18.95
C ILE A 4 -37.23 -48.41 -17.83
N VAL A 5 -36.15 -49.19 -17.75
CA VAL A 5 -34.97 -48.91 -16.94
C VAL A 5 -34.11 -47.97 -17.77
N ILE A 6 -33.90 -46.74 -17.29
CA ILE A 6 -32.90 -45.83 -17.86
C ILE A 6 -31.78 -45.70 -16.82
N ILE A 7 -30.70 -46.42 -17.09
CA ILE A 7 -29.38 -46.19 -16.50
C ILE A 7 -28.78 -45.03 -17.30
N PHE A 8 -28.57 -43.88 -16.64
CA PHE A 8 -27.76 -42.80 -17.20
C PHE A 8 -26.42 -42.75 -16.48
N ILE A 9 -25.39 -43.17 -17.20
CA ILE A 9 -23.98 -43.16 -16.81
C ILE A 9 -23.45 -41.74 -16.97
N LEU A 10 -22.91 -41.23 -15.86
CA LEU A 10 -21.63 -40.53 -15.73
C LEU A 10 -21.26 -39.47 -16.79
N ALA A 11 -21.31 -38.21 -16.37
CA ALA A 11 -20.43 -37.16 -16.88
C ALA A 11 -19.74 -36.49 -15.69
N ILE A 12 -18.49 -36.89 -15.46
CA ILE A 12 -17.58 -36.21 -14.53
C ILE A 12 -17.15 -34.92 -15.22
N GLY A 13 -17.79 -33.81 -14.86
CA GLY A 13 -17.32 -32.48 -15.22
C GLY A 13 -16.26 -32.02 -14.23
N PHE A 14 -14.99 -32.26 -14.54
CA PHE A 14 -13.89 -31.54 -13.90
C PHE A 14 -13.93 -30.08 -14.34
N ILE A 15 -14.68 -29.24 -13.64
CA ILE A 15 -14.50 -27.78 -13.72
C ILE A 15 -13.46 -27.39 -12.66
N SER A 16 -12.20 -27.76 -12.89
CA SER A 16 -11.08 -27.16 -12.16
C SER A 16 -10.49 -26.07 -13.05
N CYS A 17 -11.16 -24.93 -13.04
CA CYS A 17 -10.59 -23.67 -13.52
C CYS A 17 -10.69 -22.68 -12.37
N THR A 18 -9.83 -22.83 -11.36
CA THR A 18 -9.34 -21.64 -10.67
C THR A 18 -8.15 -21.18 -11.49
N ALA A 19 -8.43 -20.40 -12.53
CA ALA A 19 -7.47 -19.37 -12.86
C ALA A 19 -7.35 -18.55 -11.57
N ASP A 20 -6.20 -18.62 -10.91
CA ASP A 20 -5.83 -17.68 -9.86
C ASP A 20 -5.75 -16.31 -10.54
N GLY A 21 -6.92 -15.73 -10.81
CA GLY A 21 -7.07 -14.31 -11.00
C GLY A 21 -6.65 -13.73 -9.67
N GLN A 22 -5.38 -13.36 -9.55
CA GLN A 22 -4.94 -12.40 -8.58
C GLN A 22 -5.91 -11.23 -8.73
N THR A 23 -6.88 -11.16 -7.84
CA THR A 23 -7.69 -9.97 -7.67
C THR A 23 -6.68 -8.88 -7.37
N GLU A 24 -6.37 -8.04 -8.36
CA GLU A 24 -5.48 -6.92 -8.15
C GLU A 24 -5.96 -6.19 -6.90
N THR A 25 -5.05 -6.03 -5.95
CA THR A 25 -5.39 -5.37 -4.69
C THR A 25 -5.76 -3.94 -5.02
N THR A 26 -7.05 -3.61 -4.97
CA THR A 26 -7.52 -2.29 -5.39
C THR A 26 -6.92 -1.21 -4.51
N ASN A 27 -6.65 -0.03 -5.07
CA ASN A 27 -6.16 1.16 -4.37
C ASN A 27 -7.27 2.19 -4.06
N SER A 28 -8.54 1.79 -4.13
CA SER A 28 -9.67 2.74 -4.04
C SER A 28 -9.75 3.46 -2.70
N ASP A 29 -9.37 2.78 -1.62
CA ASP A 29 -9.23 3.31 -0.26
C ASP A 29 -8.03 4.26 -0.11
N LEU A 30 -6.95 3.99 -0.84
CA LEU A 30 -5.71 4.78 -0.81
C LEU A 30 -5.74 6.02 -1.72
N THR A 31 -6.60 6.02 -2.73
CA THR A 31 -6.66 7.10 -3.72
C THR A 31 -6.95 8.44 -3.04
N GLY A 32 -6.11 9.43 -3.34
CA GLY A 32 -6.24 10.79 -2.82
C GLY A 32 -4.90 11.47 -2.56
N LYS A 33 -4.98 12.63 -1.92
CA LYS A 33 -3.83 13.41 -1.47
C LYS A 33 -3.67 13.24 0.04
N TRP A 34 -2.44 13.04 0.47
CA TRP A 34 -2.09 12.70 1.85
C TRP A 34 -0.99 13.64 2.32
N ASN A 35 -1.31 14.50 3.28
CA ASN A 35 -0.37 15.42 3.90
C ASN A 35 0.44 14.66 4.95
N TRP A 36 1.76 14.73 4.86
CA TRP A 36 2.65 14.14 5.85
C TRP A 36 2.54 14.84 7.20
N VAL A 37 2.43 14.05 8.26
CA VAL A 37 2.29 14.52 9.65
C VAL A 37 3.59 14.31 10.42
N SER A 38 4.11 13.08 10.39
CA SER A 38 5.37 12.75 11.06
C SER A 38 6.03 11.51 10.47
N THR A 39 7.33 11.38 10.75
CA THR A 39 8.08 10.14 10.59
C THR A 39 8.85 9.89 11.87
N ASP A 40 8.62 8.72 12.46
CA ASP A 40 9.15 8.34 13.75
C ASP A 40 9.74 6.92 13.70
N GLY A 41 10.64 6.61 14.63
CA GLY A 41 11.24 5.28 14.78
C GLY A 41 12.77 5.35 14.81
N GLY A 42 13.42 4.37 14.20
CA GLY A 42 14.87 4.26 14.18
C GLY A 42 15.43 3.60 15.45
N ILE A 43 16.71 3.26 15.41
CA ILE A 43 17.40 2.62 16.53
C ILE A 43 17.35 3.56 17.75
N ALA A 44 16.86 3.04 18.88
CA ALA A 44 16.63 3.81 20.10
C ALA A 44 15.67 5.01 19.92
N ALA A 45 14.74 4.92 18.95
CA ALA A 45 13.76 5.95 18.64
C ALA A 45 14.41 7.31 18.32
N ASN A 46 15.51 7.32 17.58
CA ASN A 46 16.27 8.54 17.30
C ASN A 46 15.73 9.36 16.10
N ILE A 47 14.74 8.85 15.36
CA ILE A 47 14.11 9.55 14.25
C ILE A 47 12.82 10.18 14.75
N HIS A 48 12.76 11.51 14.68
CA HIS A 48 11.57 12.32 14.98
C HIS A 48 11.46 13.49 13.99
N LYS A 49 10.79 13.27 12.87
CA LYS A 49 10.64 14.25 11.80
C LYS A 49 9.18 14.69 11.71
N THR A 50 8.97 15.99 11.64
CA THR A 50 7.67 16.62 11.40
C THR A 50 7.85 17.79 10.45
N PRO A 51 6.77 18.37 9.90
CA PRO A 51 6.87 19.63 9.18
C PRO A 51 7.55 20.73 9.99
N ALA A 52 7.26 20.82 11.30
CA ALA A 52 7.86 21.80 12.19
C ALA A 52 9.36 21.57 12.42
N SER A 53 9.82 20.32 12.60
CA SER A 53 11.23 20.03 12.86
C SER A 53 12.11 20.07 11.61
N THR A 54 11.52 19.89 10.43
CA THR A 54 12.27 19.86 9.15
C THR A 54 12.13 21.14 8.33
N GLY A 55 11.13 21.98 8.64
CA GLY A 55 10.78 23.15 7.82
C GLY A 55 10.18 22.81 6.46
N ASN A 56 9.84 21.54 6.22
CA ASN A 56 9.30 21.07 4.94
C ASN A 56 7.85 20.61 5.08
N THR A 57 7.01 20.98 4.13
CA THR A 57 5.71 20.33 3.91
C THR A 57 5.86 19.25 2.85
N LEU A 58 5.23 18.10 3.06
CA LEU A 58 5.23 16.99 2.12
C LEU A 58 3.79 16.52 1.87
N GLN A 59 3.46 16.27 0.60
CA GLN A 59 2.19 15.67 0.22
C GLN A 59 2.43 14.53 -0.78
N LEU A 60 1.88 13.36 -0.43
CA LEU A 60 1.84 12.17 -1.28
C LEU A 60 0.48 12.13 -1.99
N SER A 61 0.48 12.09 -3.32
CA SER A 61 -0.73 11.86 -4.13
C SER A 61 -0.71 10.45 -4.69
N LEU A 62 -1.74 9.67 -4.42
CA LEU A 62 -1.95 8.31 -4.97
C LEU A 62 -3.14 8.34 -5.93
N MET A 63 -2.90 7.98 -7.18
CA MET A 63 -3.89 8.04 -8.26
C MET A 63 -4.50 6.66 -8.52
N LYS A 64 -5.75 6.64 -9.02
CA LYS A 64 -6.49 5.39 -9.32
C LYS A 64 -5.74 4.46 -10.29
N ASN A 65 -4.96 5.02 -11.21
CA ASN A 65 -4.16 4.29 -12.19
C ASN A 65 -2.78 3.87 -11.65
N TYR A 66 -2.60 3.79 -10.33
CA TYR A 66 -1.37 3.35 -9.67
C TYR A 66 -0.14 4.22 -9.96
N THR A 67 -0.35 5.50 -10.29
CA THR A 67 0.73 6.49 -10.32
C THR A 67 0.74 7.30 -9.03
N TYR A 68 1.90 7.84 -8.70
CA TYR A 68 2.07 8.71 -7.54
C TYR A 68 2.84 9.98 -7.87
N THR A 69 2.66 10.99 -7.04
CA THR A 69 3.56 12.14 -6.94
C THR A 69 3.84 12.46 -5.49
N ILE A 70 5.07 12.91 -5.20
CA ILE A 70 5.46 13.49 -3.93
C ILE A 70 5.83 14.95 -4.21
N THR A 71 5.16 15.85 -3.50
CA THR A 71 5.50 17.27 -3.52
C THR A 71 6.15 17.67 -2.21
N GLN A 72 7.22 18.46 -2.28
CA GLN A 72 7.86 19.09 -1.13
C GLN A 72 7.76 20.61 -1.29
N ASN A 73 7.21 21.30 -0.29
CA ASN A 73 6.99 22.75 -0.32
C ASN A 73 6.27 23.23 -1.59
N GLY A 74 5.33 22.42 -2.09
CA GLY A 74 4.52 22.71 -3.28
C GLY A 74 5.17 22.34 -4.62
N ALA A 75 6.44 21.96 -4.67
CA ALA A 75 7.12 21.51 -5.88
C ALA A 75 7.16 19.97 -5.95
N VAL A 76 6.93 19.38 -7.13
CA VAL A 76 7.10 17.93 -7.33
C VAL A 76 8.58 17.59 -7.20
N VAL A 77 8.91 16.68 -6.28
CA VAL A 77 10.29 16.17 -6.06
C VAL A 77 10.44 14.74 -6.53
N THR A 78 9.35 13.99 -6.57
CA THR A 78 9.35 12.59 -7.00
C THR A 78 8.03 12.23 -7.67
N SER A 79 8.07 11.37 -8.68
CA SER A 79 6.88 10.75 -9.27
C SER A 79 7.19 9.37 -9.81
N GLY A 80 6.16 8.58 -10.10
CA GLY A 80 6.34 7.26 -10.68
C GLY A 80 5.09 6.42 -10.57
N LYS A 81 5.29 5.10 -10.48
CA LYS A 81 4.23 4.12 -10.25
C LYS A 81 4.34 3.50 -8.88
N TYR A 82 3.30 2.82 -8.45
CA TYR A 82 3.38 1.99 -7.27
C TYR A 82 2.59 0.70 -7.45
N GLU A 83 2.97 -0.31 -6.68
CA GLU A 83 2.30 -1.59 -6.63
C GLU A 83 1.81 -1.88 -5.22
N LEU A 84 0.70 -2.61 -5.13
CA LEU A 84 0.18 -3.13 -3.86
C LEU A 84 0.39 -4.64 -3.84
N VAL A 85 1.09 -5.13 -2.82
CA VAL A 85 1.39 -6.55 -2.67
C VAL A 85 1.07 -7.02 -1.26
N SER A 86 0.81 -8.31 -1.11
CA SER A 86 0.68 -8.96 0.20
C SER A 86 2.03 -9.59 0.58
N LYS A 87 2.60 -9.20 1.72
CA LYS A 87 3.87 -9.76 2.23
C LYS A 87 3.76 -10.03 3.73
N LYS A 88 4.53 -11.00 4.22
CA LYS A 88 4.60 -11.29 5.65
C LYS A 88 5.31 -10.15 6.38
N SER A 89 4.65 -9.58 7.37
CA SER A 89 5.16 -8.52 8.23
C SER A 89 6.09 -9.09 9.29
N ILE A 90 7.20 -8.41 9.55
CA ILE A 90 8.11 -8.78 10.64
C ILE A 90 7.55 -8.30 12.00
N TYR A 91 6.63 -7.34 12.00
CA TYR A 91 6.05 -6.79 13.23
C TYR A 91 4.91 -7.64 13.76
N SER A 92 4.00 -8.05 12.88
CA SER A 92 2.82 -8.84 13.28
C SER A 92 3.00 -10.34 13.06
N GLY A 93 3.92 -10.75 12.19
CA GLY A 93 4.05 -12.14 11.75
C GLY A 93 2.97 -12.57 10.74
N GLU A 94 2.05 -11.67 10.36
CA GLU A 94 0.93 -11.94 9.47
C GLU A 94 1.16 -11.38 8.07
N MET A 95 0.32 -11.79 7.11
CA MET A 95 0.30 -11.19 5.77
C MET A 95 -0.34 -9.80 5.83
N GLU A 96 0.40 -8.76 5.47
CA GLU A 96 -0.07 -7.37 5.44
C GLU A 96 0.04 -6.78 4.04
N ARG A 97 -0.72 -5.71 3.76
CA ARG A 97 -0.65 -4.97 2.50
C ARG A 97 0.56 -4.05 2.52
N PHE A 98 1.39 -4.16 1.49
CA PHE A 98 2.55 -3.29 1.27
C PHE A 98 2.31 -2.41 0.06
N ILE A 99 2.78 -1.18 0.15
CA ILE A 99 2.97 -0.30 -1.00
C ILE A 99 4.44 -0.32 -1.41
N GLN A 100 4.70 -0.42 -2.71
CA GLN A 100 6.03 -0.39 -3.29
C GLN A 100 6.05 0.62 -4.42
N PHE A 101 6.84 1.68 -4.28
CA PHE A 101 6.98 2.72 -5.28
C PHE A 101 8.04 2.26 -6.28
N THR A 102 7.64 2.18 -7.54
CA THR A 102 8.41 1.69 -8.69
C THR A 102 8.52 2.79 -9.75
N ASP A 103 9.40 2.61 -10.74
CA ASP A 103 9.59 3.59 -11.83
C ASP A 103 9.79 5.02 -11.30
N THR A 104 10.61 5.17 -10.26
CA THR A 104 10.81 6.43 -9.54
C THR A 104 11.66 7.42 -10.34
N GLU A 105 11.07 8.56 -10.65
CA GLU A 105 11.75 9.73 -11.23
C GLU A 105 11.91 10.82 -10.17
N GLY A 106 13.08 11.46 -10.12
CA GLY A 106 13.40 12.53 -9.17
C GLY A 106 14.10 12.05 -7.89
N GLU A 107 14.26 12.96 -6.92
CA GLU A 107 14.96 12.68 -5.67
C GLU A 107 13.97 12.27 -4.59
N GLN A 108 14.22 11.13 -3.94
CA GLN A 108 13.40 10.67 -2.83
C GLN A 108 13.59 11.59 -1.62
N SER A 109 12.47 12.13 -1.09
CA SER A 109 12.52 12.90 0.15
C SER A 109 12.95 12.02 1.33
N GLN A 110 14.03 12.41 2.00
CA GLN A 110 14.61 11.69 3.14
C GLN A 110 13.71 11.73 4.41
N ASN A 111 12.56 12.40 4.35
CA ASN A 111 11.69 12.64 5.49
C ASN A 111 10.51 11.66 5.58
N ILE A 112 10.20 10.90 4.52
CA ILE A 112 9.07 9.98 4.49
C ILE A 112 9.47 8.56 4.07
N VAL A 113 8.80 7.59 4.66
CA VAL A 113 8.80 6.19 4.25
C VAL A 113 7.82 6.04 3.09
N ILE A 114 8.31 5.50 1.98
CA ILE A 114 7.49 5.28 0.77
C ILE A 114 7.39 3.81 0.38
N ASN A 115 8.20 2.92 0.96
CA ASN A 115 8.10 1.48 0.72
C ASN A 115 7.86 0.79 2.06
N GLY A 116 6.78 0.01 2.16
CA GLY A 116 6.45 -0.61 3.43
C GLY A 116 4.98 -1.04 3.57
N ILE A 117 4.63 -1.47 4.79
CA ILE A 117 3.26 -1.82 5.18
C ILE A 117 2.42 -0.55 5.12
N ILE A 118 1.35 -0.55 4.33
CA ILE A 118 0.42 0.57 4.21
C ILE A 118 -0.89 0.26 4.93
N LYS A 119 -1.36 1.19 5.76
CA LYS A 119 -2.62 1.06 6.49
C LYS A 119 -3.41 2.35 6.41
N ILE A 120 -4.69 2.25 6.12
CA ILE A 120 -5.68 3.28 6.44
C ILE A 120 -6.23 2.94 7.82
N TYR A 121 -6.20 3.91 8.72
CA TYR A 121 -6.86 3.82 10.01
C TYR A 121 -7.68 5.09 10.20
N GLU A 122 -8.83 4.96 10.86
CA GLU A 122 -9.85 6.02 10.81
C GLU A 122 -10.24 6.36 9.36
N THR A 123 -11.14 7.31 9.14
CA THR A 123 -11.61 7.63 7.77
C THR A 123 -10.61 8.45 6.94
N ASN A 124 -9.60 9.05 7.58
CA ASN A 124 -8.72 10.06 6.98
C ASN A 124 -7.26 9.94 7.40
N HIS A 125 -6.83 8.88 8.09
CA HIS A 125 -5.42 8.69 8.43
C HIS A 125 -4.81 7.51 7.67
N MET A 126 -3.54 7.67 7.31
CA MET A 126 -2.74 6.65 6.63
C MET A 126 -1.39 6.53 7.32
N SER A 127 -0.82 5.34 7.36
CA SER A 127 0.57 5.10 7.73
C SER A 127 1.27 4.23 6.71
N ILE A 128 2.56 4.48 6.50
CA ILE A 128 3.48 3.57 5.81
C ILE A 128 4.62 3.25 6.77
N SER A 129 4.82 1.97 7.10
CA SER A 129 5.89 1.49 7.98
C SER A 129 6.87 0.64 7.19
N ASP A 130 8.17 0.89 7.33
CA ASP A 130 9.21 0.30 6.47
C ASP A 130 9.36 -1.22 6.59
N ASN A 131 8.77 -1.82 7.64
CA ASN A 131 8.85 -3.24 7.95
C ASN A 131 10.30 -3.70 8.20
N ASN A 132 11.08 -2.85 8.87
CA ASN A 132 12.45 -3.11 9.30
C ASN A 132 12.56 -3.12 10.84
N PRO A 133 13.52 -3.84 11.47
CA PRO A 133 13.58 -4.00 12.92
C PRO A 133 13.73 -2.70 13.73
N ASP A 134 14.20 -1.61 13.11
CA ASP A 134 14.31 -0.29 13.72
C ASP A 134 12.99 0.51 13.69
N GLY A 135 11.95 -0.01 13.04
CA GLY A 135 10.57 0.44 13.24
C GLY A 135 10.25 1.81 12.66
N VAL A 136 10.88 2.23 11.56
CA VAL A 136 10.62 3.56 10.97
C VAL A 136 9.27 3.57 10.26
N GLY A 137 8.46 4.59 10.53
CA GLY A 137 7.19 4.75 9.85
C GLY A 137 6.76 6.21 9.70
N SER A 138 6.02 6.48 8.64
CA SER A 138 5.43 7.78 8.35
C SER A 138 3.93 7.76 8.54
N LYS A 139 3.39 8.85 9.09
CA LYS A 139 1.96 9.10 9.25
C LYS A 139 1.52 10.23 8.33
N PHE A 140 0.31 10.10 7.81
CA PHE A 140 -0.31 11.04 6.91
C PHE A 140 -1.78 11.26 7.28
N VAL A 141 -2.29 12.43 6.94
CA VAL A 141 -3.71 12.78 7.00
C VAL A 141 -4.21 13.13 5.60
N LYS A 142 -5.42 12.71 5.25
CA LYS A 142 -6.03 13.00 3.96
C LYS A 142 -6.19 14.53 3.81
N ALA A 143 -5.77 15.07 2.68
CA ALA A 143 -5.99 16.48 2.37
C ALA A 143 -7.49 16.71 2.07
N GLU A 144 -8.00 17.87 2.50
CA GLU A 144 -9.35 18.34 2.21
C GLU A 144 -9.57 18.64 0.72
#